data_AF-A0A2W4MFM5-F1
#
_entry.id   AF-A0A2W4MFM5-F1
#
_cell.length_a   1.000
_cell.length_b   1.000
_cell.length_c   1.000
_cell.angle_alpha   90.00
_cell.angle_beta   90.00
_cell.angle_gamma   90.00
#
_symmetry.space_group_name_H-M   'P 1'
#
loop_
_entity.id
_entity.type
_entity.pdbx_description
1 polymer ?
#
loop_
_entity_poly.entity_id
_entity_poly.type
_entity_poly.pdbx_seq_one_letter_code
_entity_poly.pdbx_strand_id
1 'polypeptide(L)'
;MGEDFHRRGGRAPLPAEVEAVSDRQRKLEHRQRERARWEATRETIRRLLTVTRRCRTGKEFAAALVELWGAREQEPPGPDYRALAATPLAERPREIARRFDRLVPEPVRRVLDGLAEHGYAAFLVGGCVRDLLLARAPKDWDVATSARPEEVRRIFRRTIPTGIEHGTVTVRTGGLGVEVTTFRREGRYSDHRHPDEVEFTQDLREDLERRDLTINALALDHRGQLHDPLGGLEDLVRGIVRAVGDPEERFNEDALRLLRVVRFAARFGYTIEPRTEAALARCAGLIRHISWERIREEMSATLLTARPAWALNVLRLSGLLDHIWPELLEGVGVAQNVHHAYTVWEHNLLACEYTPPVLRLRLAGLLHDVGKPRTVSEDDSGERHFYHHEVVGAEMAREMLRRLRYDNDTVERVTHLVRHHLALHHYPGMTDAAIRRLIRRIGPEYLEDLIILRVADRAASGTKQAPISRGAYRLLTRMEKVLAEDAAFSLHDLAIDGHDVMEATGFGPGPAIGWLLQQLLEEVLDDPARNQREILLRRAQELAPLAEERFAVTRRG
;
A
#
# COMPACT_ATOMS: atom_id res chain seq x y z
N MET A 1 9.52 52.09 30.15
CA MET A 1 8.22 52.53 29.60
C MET A 1 7.92 51.64 28.43
N GLY A 2 7.18 50.57 28.69
CA GLY A 2 6.68 49.65 27.67
C GLY A 2 5.30 50.07 27.19
N GLU A 3 4.93 49.54 26.02
CA GLU A 3 3.65 48.91 25.64
C GLU A 3 3.53 48.99 24.11
N ASP A 4 3.83 47.90 23.40
CA ASP A 4 2.94 46.80 23.00
C ASP A 4 2.01 47.15 21.81
N PHE A 5 2.46 46.77 20.61
CA PHE A 5 1.73 46.91 19.35
C PHE A 5 1.40 45.52 18.78
N HIS A 6 0.57 44.75 19.51
CA HIS A 6 -0.03 43.51 18.96
C HIS A 6 -1.31 43.85 18.18
N ARG A 7 -1.18 43.99 16.85
CA ARG A 7 -2.35 43.98 15.94
C ARG A 7 -2.92 42.57 15.84
N ARG A 8 -4.11 42.39 16.42
CA ARG A 8 -5.01 41.25 16.20
C ARG A 8 -5.51 41.28 14.75
N GLY A 9 -5.11 40.28 13.96
CA GLY A 9 -5.78 39.94 12.70
C GLY A 9 -7.04 39.13 12.97
N GLY A 10 -8.12 39.79 13.42
CA GLY A 10 -9.45 39.19 13.48
C GLY A 10 -10.13 39.35 12.13
N ARG A 11 -10.42 38.26 11.42
CA ARG A 11 -11.36 38.28 10.30
C ARG A 11 -12.72 38.75 10.83
N ALA A 12 -13.31 39.78 10.22
CA ALA A 12 -14.69 40.16 10.51
C ALA A 12 -15.61 38.96 10.23
N PRO A 13 -16.57 38.65 11.12
CA PRO A 13 -17.53 37.57 10.89
C PRO A 13 -18.34 37.88 9.63
N LEU A 14 -18.61 36.85 8.83
CA LEU A 14 -19.48 36.97 7.67
C LEU A 14 -20.92 37.27 8.15
N PRO A 15 -21.75 37.94 7.34
CA PRO A 15 -23.17 38.08 7.65
C PRO A 15 -23.81 36.70 7.86
N ALA A 16 -24.68 36.56 8.86
CA ALA A 16 -25.28 35.27 9.27
C ALA A 16 -25.93 34.49 8.11
N GLU A 17 -26.49 35.20 7.12
CA GLU A 17 -27.07 34.60 5.91
C GLU A 17 -26.02 33.95 4.99
N VAL A 18 -24.82 34.52 4.90
CA VAL A 18 -23.70 33.99 4.10
C VAL A 18 -23.08 32.76 4.77
N GLU A 19 -23.02 32.77 6.10
CA GLU A 19 -22.53 31.65 6.91
C GLU A 19 -23.50 30.45 6.84
N ALA A 20 -24.81 30.69 6.97
CA ALA A 20 -25.84 29.66 6.83
C ALA A 20 -25.91 29.03 5.43
N VAL A 21 -25.67 29.81 4.37
CA VAL A 21 -25.57 29.29 2.99
C VAL A 21 -24.30 28.43 2.82
N SER A 22 -23.17 28.85 3.40
CA SER A 22 -21.92 28.09 3.39
C SER A 22 -22.07 26.74 4.10
N ASP A 23 -22.74 26.71 5.26
CA ASP A 23 -22.93 25.49 6.04
C ASP A 23 -23.90 24.51 5.40
N ARG A 24 -25.00 25.00 4.80
CA ARG A 24 -25.90 24.15 3.99
C ARG A 24 -25.17 23.51 2.81
N GLN A 25 -24.29 24.26 2.16
CA GLN A 25 -23.52 23.75 1.03
C GLN A 25 -22.48 22.71 1.47
N ARG A 26 -21.77 22.94 2.58
CA ARG A 26 -20.87 21.94 3.20
C ARG A 26 -21.61 20.66 3.59
N LYS A 27 -22.81 20.78 4.16
CA LYS A 27 -23.66 19.63 4.54
C LYS A 27 -24.13 18.84 3.31
N LEU A 28 -24.47 19.53 2.22
CA LEU A 28 -24.82 18.89 0.96
C LEU A 28 -23.63 18.15 0.34
N GLU A 29 -22.45 18.78 0.28
CA GLU A 29 -21.22 18.16 -0.21
C GLU A 29 -20.82 16.93 0.60
N HIS A 30 -20.92 17.01 1.94
CA HIS A 30 -20.66 15.87 2.81
C HIS A 30 -21.62 14.70 2.51
N ARG A 31 -22.93 14.96 2.44
CA ARG A 31 -23.93 13.93 2.10
C ARG A 31 -23.71 13.32 0.72
N GLN A 32 -23.29 14.11 -0.26
CA GLN A 32 -22.93 13.61 -1.59
C GLN A 32 -21.71 12.68 -1.54
N ARG A 33 -20.68 13.04 -0.78
CA ARG A 33 -19.48 12.21 -0.60
C ARG A 33 -19.80 10.90 0.12
N GLU A 34 -20.61 10.94 1.19
CA GLU A 34 -21.03 9.74 1.90
C GLU A 34 -21.88 8.82 1.02
N ARG A 35 -22.86 9.35 0.28
CA ARG A 35 -23.64 8.56 -0.67
C ARG A 35 -22.78 7.89 -1.74
N ALA A 36 -21.82 8.62 -2.31
CA ALA A 36 -20.88 8.05 -3.28
C ALA A 36 -20.05 6.90 -2.66
N ARG A 37 -19.61 7.05 -1.40
CA ARG A 37 -18.92 6.00 -0.65
C ARG A 37 -19.81 4.79 -0.39
N TRP A 38 -21.07 4.99 -0.02
CA TRP A 38 -22.00 3.89 0.24
C TRP A 38 -22.29 3.12 -1.04
N GLU A 39 -22.47 3.81 -2.17
CA GLU A 39 -22.63 3.12 -3.45
C GLU A 39 -21.38 2.34 -3.85
N ALA A 40 -20.18 2.88 -3.64
CA ALA A 40 -18.93 2.15 -3.86
C ALA A 40 -18.86 0.88 -2.99
N THR A 41 -19.21 0.99 -1.70
CA THR A 41 -19.24 -0.15 -0.77
C THR A 41 -20.27 -1.20 -1.18
N ARG A 42 -21.47 -0.77 -1.60
CA ARG A 42 -22.53 -1.64 -2.12
C ARG A 42 -22.06 -2.38 -3.36
N GLU A 43 -21.42 -1.68 -4.29
CA GLU A 43 -20.86 -2.27 -5.50
C GLU A 43 -19.79 -3.32 -5.17
N THR A 44 -18.91 -3.02 -4.19
CA THR A 44 -17.95 -4.02 -3.68
C THR A 44 -18.66 -5.24 -3.10
N ILE A 45 -19.69 -5.05 -2.28
CA ILE A 45 -20.48 -6.17 -1.75
C ILE A 45 -21.08 -7.00 -2.91
N ARG A 46 -21.70 -6.37 -3.91
CA ARG A 46 -22.28 -7.07 -5.07
C ARG A 46 -21.24 -7.87 -5.85
N ARG A 47 -20.05 -7.29 -6.07
CA ARG A 47 -18.92 -7.97 -6.73
C ARG A 47 -18.48 -9.19 -5.93
N LEU A 48 -18.29 -9.05 -4.63
CA LEU A 48 -17.91 -10.16 -3.74
C LEU A 48 -18.95 -11.27 -3.74
N LEU A 49 -20.24 -10.94 -3.64
CA LEU A 49 -21.33 -11.92 -3.68
C LEU A 49 -21.37 -12.64 -5.04
N THR A 50 -21.06 -11.94 -6.13
CA THR A 50 -21.00 -12.52 -7.49
C THR A 50 -19.83 -13.49 -7.63
N VAL A 51 -18.63 -13.10 -7.19
CA VAL A 51 -17.44 -13.97 -7.21
C VAL A 51 -17.64 -15.20 -6.33
N THR A 52 -18.24 -15.03 -5.15
CA THR A 52 -18.52 -16.12 -4.21
C THR A 52 -19.32 -17.25 -4.85
N ARG A 53 -20.25 -16.93 -5.77
CA ARG A 53 -21.07 -17.93 -6.47
C ARG A 53 -20.27 -18.77 -7.47
N ARG A 54 -19.12 -18.28 -7.94
CA ARG A 54 -18.29 -18.91 -8.96
C ARG A 54 -17.11 -19.69 -8.38
N CYS A 55 -16.69 -19.37 -7.15
CA CYS A 55 -15.54 -19.99 -6.50
C CYS A 55 -15.95 -21.14 -5.58
N ARG A 56 -15.27 -22.28 -5.70
CA ARG A 56 -15.46 -23.50 -4.91
C ARG A 56 -14.52 -23.59 -3.71
N THR A 57 -13.39 -22.89 -3.76
CA THR A 57 -12.37 -22.88 -2.71
C THR A 57 -12.02 -21.46 -2.27
N GLY A 58 -11.45 -21.31 -1.07
CA GLY A 58 -10.88 -20.04 -0.61
C GLY A 58 -9.79 -19.50 -1.55
N LYS A 59 -8.95 -20.40 -2.10
CA LYS A 59 -7.88 -20.04 -3.03
C LYS A 59 -8.39 -19.47 -4.35
N GLU A 60 -9.42 -20.08 -4.95
CA GLU A 60 -10.07 -19.55 -6.15
C GLU A 60 -10.69 -18.18 -5.89
N PHE A 61 -11.30 -18.00 -4.73
CA PHE A 61 -11.89 -16.72 -4.35
C PHE A 61 -10.83 -15.63 -4.15
N ALA A 62 -9.74 -15.94 -3.45
CA ALA A 62 -8.61 -15.04 -3.28
C ALA A 62 -8.00 -14.62 -4.63
N ALA A 63 -7.81 -15.57 -5.55
CA ALA A 63 -7.36 -15.27 -6.90
C ALA A 63 -8.30 -14.31 -7.63
N ALA A 64 -9.62 -14.52 -7.51
CA ALA A 64 -10.62 -13.63 -8.08
C ALA A 64 -10.66 -12.24 -7.40
N LEU A 65 -10.36 -12.14 -6.10
CA LEU A 65 -10.17 -10.85 -5.43
C LEU A 65 -8.97 -10.10 -5.99
N VAL A 66 -7.85 -10.80 -6.15
CA VAL A 66 -6.63 -10.23 -6.75
C VAL A 66 -6.90 -9.83 -8.21
N GLU A 67 -7.73 -10.54 -8.96
CA GLU A 67 -8.12 -10.14 -10.31
C GLU A 67 -9.03 -8.90 -10.33
N LEU A 68 -9.99 -8.80 -9.41
CA LEU A 68 -10.93 -7.70 -9.33
C LEU A 68 -10.31 -6.38 -8.85
N TRP A 69 -9.38 -6.46 -7.89
CA TRP A 69 -8.78 -5.28 -7.24
C TRP A 69 -7.29 -5.10 -7.54
N GLY A 70 -6.64 -6.09 -8.16
CA GLY A 70 -5.28 -5.95 -8.64
C GLY A 70 -5.21 -5.04 -9.86
N ALA A 71 -4.10 -4.32 -9.99
CA ALA A 71 -3.75 -3.77 -11.29
C ALA A 71 -3.64 -4.96 -12.25
N ARG A 72 -4.51 -5.01 -13.28
CA ARG A 72 -4.30 -5.93 -14.40
C ARG A 72 -2.85 -5.77 -14.83
N GLU A 73 -2.12 -6.89 -15.00
CA GLU A 73 -0.83 -6.82 -15.70
C GLU A 73 -1.08 -6.01 -16.97
N GLN A 74 -0.35 -4.91 -17.12
CA GLN A 74 -0.56 -4.02 -18.25
C GLN A 74 -0.38 -4.88 -19.50
N GLU A 75 -1.45 -4.99 -20.30
CA GLU A 75 -1.32 -5.60 -21.62
C GLU A 75 -0.15 -4.93 -22.33
N PRO A 76 0.65 -5.68 -23.12
CA PRO A 76 1.73 -5.09 -23.87
C PRO A 76 1.18 -3.89 -24.67
N PRO A 77 1.76 -2.68 -24.52
CA PRO A 77 1.12 -1.40 -24.82
C PRO A 77 0.85 -1.16 -26.31
N GLY A 78 1.21 -2.11 -27.17
CA GLY A 78 1.02 -2.02 -28.62
C GLY A 78 1.45 -3.30 -29.34
N PRO A 79 1.24 -3.34 -30.66
CA PRO A 79 1.54 -4.51 -31.49
C PRO A 79 3.02 -4.92 -31.43
N ASP A 80 3.95 -3.96 -31.35
CA ASP A 80 5.39 -4.27 -31.29
C ASP A 80 5.79 -4.96 -29.97
N TYR A 81 5.23 -4.54 -28.84
CA TYR A 81 5.44 -5.21 -27.55
C TYR A 81 4.76 -6.58 -27.49
N ARG A 82 3.57 -6.75 -28.09
CA ARG A 82 2.93 -8.07 -28.20
C ARG A 82 3.76 -9.04 -29.06
N ALA A 83 4.29 -8.54 -30.16
CA ALA A 83 5.16 -9.33 -31.02
C ALA A 83 6.48 -9.67 -30.32
N LEU A 84 7.02 -8.78 -29.48
CA LEU A 84 8.18 -9.08 -28.63
C LEU A 84 7.86 -10.12 -27.55
N ALA A 85 6.68 -10.04 -26.93
CA ALA A 85 6.21 -11.01 -25.94
C ALA A 85 6.08 -12.43 -26.53
N ALA A 86 5.67 -12.53 -27.80
CA ALA A 86 5.59 -13.78 -28.54
C ALA A 86 6.97 -14.37 -28.94
N THR A 87 8.03 -13.57 -28.94
CA THR A 87 9.40 -14.03 -29.22
C THR A 87 10.01 -14.68 -27.96
N PRO A 88 10.71 -15.83 -28.09
CA PRO A 88 11.47 -16.43 -26.99
C PRO A 88 12.46 -15.43 -26.38
N LEU A 89 12.59 -15.39 -25.05
CA LEU A 89 13.35 -14.36 -24.35
C LEU A 89 14.81 -14.25 -24.82
N ALA A 90 15.47 -15.39 -25.08
CA ALA A 90 16.84 -15.43 -25.58
C ALA A 90 17.03 -14.77 -26.97
N GLU A 91 15.97 -14.68 -27.77
CA GLU A 91 16.00 -14.09 -29.12
C GLU A 91 15.54 -12.63 -29.14
N ARG A 92 14.92 -12.15 -28.05
CA ARG A 92 14.41 -10.78 -27.93
C ARG A 92 15.46 -9.68 -28.16
N PRO A 93 16.75 -9.81 -27.80
CA PRO A 93 17.74 -8.78 -28.13
C PRO A 93 17.80 -8.46 -29.62
N ARG A 94 17.76 -9.48 -30.49
CA ARG A 94 17.75 -9.29 -31.95
C ARG A 94 16.47 -8.62 -32.43
N GLU A 95 15.34 -8.95 -31.81
CA GLU A 95 14.06 -8.36 -32.16
C GLU A 95 13.94 -6.90 -31.68
N ILE A 96 14.48 -6.59 -30.51
CA ILE A 96 14.60 -5.23 -30.00
C ILE A 96 15.43 -4.38 -30.96
N ALA A 97 16.60 -4.86 -31.39
CA ALA A 97 17.42 -4.15 -32.36
C ALA A 97 16.68 -3.84 -33.68
N ARG A 98 15.90 -4.81 -34.20
CA ARG A 98 15.10 -4.64 -35.42
C ARG A 98 13.95 -3.64 -35.27
N ARG A 99 13.37 -3.54 -34.07
CA ARG A 99 12.19 -2.70 -33.77
C ARG A 99 12.52 -1.52 -32.86
N PHE A 100 13.80 -1.15 -32.73
CA PHE A 100 14.27 -0.21 -31.72
C PHE A 100 13.52 1.13 -31.79
N ASP A 101 13.34 1.66 -33.01
CA ASP A 101 12.63 2.91 -33.25
C ASP A 101 11.14 2.91 -32.87
N ARG A 102 10.53 1.72 -32.80
CA ARG A 102 9.12 1.54 -32.44
C ARG A 102 8.93 1.24 -30.96
N LEU A 103 9.91 0.60 -30.32
CA LEU A 103 9.87 0.23 -28.90
C LEU A 103 10.36 1.36 -27.99
N VAL A 104 11.33 2.15 -28.46
CA VAL A 104 11.95 3.24 -27.71
C VAL A 104 11.42 4.60 -28.20
N PRO A 105 10.82 5.42 -27.33
CA PRO A 105 10.26 6.71 -27.70
C PRO A 105 11.29 7.62 -28.39
N GLU A 106 10.85 8.35 -29.41
CA GLU A 106 11.67 9.32 -30.16
C GLU A 106 12.40 10.35 -29.26
N PRO A 107 11.83 10.86 -28.15
CA PRO A 107 12.57 11.70 -27.22
C PRO A 107 13.78 11.00 -26.58
N VAL A 108 13.68 9.72 -26.25
CA VAL A 108 14.78 8.93 -25.66
C VAL A 108 15.86 8.66 -26.71
N ARG A 109 15.46 8.26 -27.92
CA ARG A 109 16.39 8.04 -29.03
C ARG A 109 17.19 9.30 -29.37
N ARG A 110 16.56 10.48 -29.38
CA ARG A 110 17.25 11.77 -29.55
C ARG A 110 18.36 12.02 -28.52
N VAL A 111 18.21 11.53 -27.29
CA VAL A 111 19.26 11.67 -26.27
C VAL A 111 20.42 10.72 -26.58
N LEU A 112 20.13 9.46 -26.92
CA LEU A 112 21.15 8.48 -27.30
C LEU A 112 21.93 8.92 -28.55
N ASP A 113 21.21 9.28 -29.62
CA ASP A 113 21.80 9.73 -30.87
C ASP A 113 22.56 11.04 -30.69
N GLY A 114 21.99 11.99 -29.94
CA GLY A 114 22.66 13.27 -29.66
C GLY A 114 23.98 13.10 -28.91
N LEU A 115 24.09 12.17 -27.96
CA LEU A 115 25.36 11.86 -27.30
C LEU A 115 26.34 11.16 -28.25
N ALA A 116 25.86 10.19 -29.03
CA ALA A 116 26.66 9.43 -29.98
C ALA A 116 27.24 10.31 -31.11
N GLU A 117 26.45 11.23 -31.66
CA GLU A 117 26.86 12.20 -32.69
C GLU A 117 27.97 13.14 -32.21
N HIS A 118 28.05 13.39 -30.90
CA HIS A 118 29.10 14.19 -30.27
C HIS A 118 30.31 13.34 -29.83
N GLY A 119 30.36 12.05 -30.20
CA GLY A 119 31.49 11.17 -29.94
C GLY A 119 31.48 10.48 -28.57
N TYR A 120 30.40 10.59 -27.80
CA TYR A 120 30.28 9.93 -26.50
C TYR A 120 29.59 8.57 -26.62
N ALA A 121 30.04 7.61 -25.82
CA ALA A 121 29.33 6.35 -25.69
C ALA A 121 28.02 6.59 -24.93
N ALA A 122 26.91 6.00 -25.36
CA ALA A 122 25.60 6.19 -24.75
C ALA A 122 24.76 4.92 -24.86
N PHE A 123 24.21 4.48 -23.73
CA PHE A 123 23.44 3.25 -23.62
C PHE A 123 22.22 3.44 -22.74
N LEU A 124 21.09 2.84 -23.13
CA LEU A 124 20.02 2.56 -22.17
C LEU A 124 20.53 1.52 -21.19
N VAL A 125 20.22 1.65 -19.90
CA VAL A 125 20.73 0.75 -18.85
C VAL A 125 19.67 0.44 -17.79
N GLY A 126 19.91 -0.60 -17.00
CA GLY A 126 19.13 -0.81 -15.78
C GLY A 126 17.73 -1.38 -16.02
N GLY A 127 16.75 -0.84 -15.27
CA GLY A 127 15.39 -1.36 -15.25
C GLY A 127 14.69 -1.26 -16.60
N CYS A 128 14.98 -0.24 -17.41
CA CYS A 128 14.34 -0.05 -18.71
C CYS A 128 14.74 -1.14 -19.71
N VAL A 129 16.01 -1.55 -19.73
CA VAL A 129 16.50 -2.63 -20.61
C VAL A 129 15.89 -3.97 -20.21
N ARG A 130 15.88 -4.29 -18.91
CA ARG A 130 15.24 -5.49 -18.38
C ARG A 130 13.75 -5.53 -18.74
N ASP A 131 13.04 -4.42 -18.54
CA ASP A 131 11.60 -4.35 -18.80
C ASP A 131 11.30 -4.50 -20.30
N LEU A 132 12.10 -3.90 -21.19
CA LEU A 132 12.04 -4.15 -22.64
C LEU A 132 12.24 -5.63 -22.97
N LEU A 133 13.27 -6.28 -22.41
CA LEU A 133 13.50 -7.72 -22.61
C LEU A 133 12.36 -8.59 -22.07
N LEU A 134 11.64 -8.13 -21.06
CA LEU A 134 10.42 -8.77 -20.55
C LEU A 134 9.16 -8.41 -21.36
N ALA A 135 9.29 -7.66 -22.46
CA ALA A 135 8.20 -7.14 -23.27
C ALA A 135 7.21 -6.27 -22.47
N ARG A 136 7.73 -5.51 -21.51
CA ARG A 136 6.99 -4.54 -20.68
C ARG A 136 7.48 -3.13 -21.01
N ALA A 137 6.56 -2.17 -21.06
CA ALA A 137 6.95 -0.77 -21.24
C ALA A 137 7.73 -0.27 -20.01
N PRO A 138 8.93 0.30 -20.20
CA PRO A 138 9.62 1.00 -19.12
C PRO A 138 8.79 2.19 -18.63
N LYS A 139 8.79 2.39 -17.31
CA LYS A 139 8.17 3.58 -16.69
C LYS A 139 9.11 4.78 -16.74
N ASP A 140 10.39 4.50 -16.52
CA ASP A 140 11.47 5.46 -16.46
C ASP A 140 12.56 5.04 -17.46
N TRP A 141 13.30 6.02 -17.98
CA TRP A 141 14.33 5.82 -19.00
C TRP A 141 15.67 6.35 -18.51
N ASP A 142 16.57 5.42 -18.24
CA ASP A 142 17.94 5.69 -17.80
C ASP A 142 18.92 5.50 -18.97
N VAL A 143 19.75 6.51 -19.20
CA VAL A 143 20.86 6.50 -20.15
C VAL A 143 22.17 6.61 -19.37
N ALA A 144 23.08 5.66 -19.55
CA ALA A 144 24.46 5.79 -19.09
C ALA A 144 25.35 6.26 -20.24
N THR A 145 26.27 7.17 -19.97
CA THR A 145 27.13 7.76 -21.01
C THR A 145 28.56 8.02 -20.54
N SER A 146 29.50 8.06 -21.48
CA SER A 146 30.88 8.50 -21.19
C SER A 146 31.02 10.03 -21.08
N ALA A 147 29.98 10.79 -21.44
CA ALA A 147 29.94 12.24 -21.30
C ALA A 147 29.79 12.67 -19.83
N ARG A 148 30.55 13.68 -19.41
CA ARG A 148 30.45 14.32 -18.10
C ARG A 148 29.19 15.19 -17.99
N PRO A 149 28.70 15.50 -16.78
CA PRO A 149 27.49 16.30 -16.59
C PRO A 149 27.52 17.65 -17.33
N GLU A 150 28.67 18.33 -17.36
CA GLU A 150 28.85 19.60 -18.06
C GLU A 150 28.75 19.45 -19.58
N GLU A 151 29.23 18.33 -20.13
CA GLU A 151 29.16 18.00 -21.55
C GLU A 151 27.73 17.68 -21.97
N VAL A 152 27.02 16.86 -21.17
CA VAL A 152 25.58 16.59 -21.36
C VAL A 152 24.78 17.90 -21.38
N ARG A 153 25.08 18.83 -20.47
CA ARG A 153 24.42 20.15 -20.40
C ARG A 153 24.76 21.08 -21.57
N ARG A 154 25.92 20.90 -22.21
CA ARG A 154 26.26 21.64 -23.44
C ARG A 154 25.53 21.09 -24.66
N ILE A 155 25.36 19.77 -24.74
CA ILE A 155 24.67 19.09 -25.84
C ILE A 155 23.16 19.38 -25.80
N PHE A 156 22.55 19.30 -24.61
CA PHE A 156 21.09 19.42 -24.47
C PHE A 156 20.66 20.74 -23.81
N ARG A 157 19.82 21.52 -24.52
CA ARG A 157 19.36 22.84 -24.06
C ARG A 157 18.51 22.82 -22.78
N ARG A 158 17.69 21.79 -22.59
CA ARG A 158 16.76 21.67 -21.45
C ARG A 158 17.22 20.55 -20.52
N THR A 159 18.03 20.91 -19.54
CA THR A 159 18.57 19.98 -18.54
C THR A 159 18.20 20.43 -17.14
N ILE A 160 17.96 19.46 -16.26
CA ILE A 160 17.76 19.68 -14.83
C ILE A 160 18.93 18.98 -14.12
N PRO A 161 19.70 19.70 -13.28
CA PRO A 161 20.81 19.13 -12.53
C PRO A 161 20.26 18.25 -11.40
N THR A 162 20.00 16.97 -11.70
CA THR A 162 19.47 15.99 -10.75
C THR A 162 20.60 15.09 -10.28
N GLY A 163 21.12 15.31 -9.06
CA GLY A 163 22.18 14.46 -8.52
C GLY A 163 23.53 14.63 -9.24
N ILE A 164 23.92 15.88 -9.54
CA ILE A 164 25.22 16.20 -10.17
C ILE A 164 26.39 15.60 -9.39
N GLU A 165 26.31 15.56 -8.05
CA GLU A 165 27.34 14.97 -7.19
C GLU A 165 27.59 13.47 -7.50
N HIS A 166 26.63 12.81 -8.13
CA HIS A 166 26.73 11.43 -8.59
C HIS A 166 26.84 11.31 -10.12
N GLY A 167 26.99 12.43 -10.84
CA GLY A 167 27.13 12.45 -12.28
C GLY A 167 25.82 12.31 -13.07
N THR A 168 24.68 12.59 -12.45
CA THR A 168 23.36 12.48 -13.11
C THR A 168 22.82 13.85 -13.54
N VAL A 169 22.19 13.90 -14.71
CA VAL A 169 21.49 15.05 -15.28
C VAL A 169 20.21 14.58 -15.96
N THR A 170 19.06 15.13 -15.62
CA THR A 170 17.80 14.83 -16.32
C THR A 170 17.67 15.72 -17.55
N VAL A 171 17.66 15.11 -18.73
CA VAL A 171 17.37 15.79 -20.01
C VAL A 171 15.85 15.80 -20.25
N ARG A 172 15.28 17.00 -20.46
CA ARG A 172 13.85 17.17 -20.75
C ARG A 172 13.64 17.30 -22.27
N THR A 173 13.02 16.30 -22.88
CA THR A 173 12.81 16.23 -24.33
C THR A 173 11.44 15.64 -24.65
N GLY A 174 10.69 16.24 -25.58
CA GLY A 174 9.36 15.76 -25.99
C GLY A 174 8.34 15.57 -24.84
N GLY A 175 8.45 16.35 -23.76
CA GLY A 175 7.61 16.19 -22.56
C GLY A 175 8.04 15.07 -21.60
N LEU A 176 9.03 14.26 -21.97
CA LEU A 176 9.61 13.19 -21.17
C LEU A 176 10.88 13.68 -20.44
N GLY A 177 11.13 13.14 -19.25
CA GLY A 177 12.43 13.25 -18.58
C GLY A 177 13.24 11.97 -18.81
N VAL A 178 14.49 12.11 -19.26
CA VAL A 178 15.45 11.02 -19.43
C VAL A 178 16.59 11.26 -18.46
N GLU A 179 16.88 10.31 -17.59
CA GLU A 179 17.99 10.43 -16.64
C GLU A 179 19.29 10.01 -17.33
N VAL A 180 20.22 10.94 -17.49
CA VAL A 180 21.51 10.70 -18.12
C VAL A 180 22.58 10.68 -17.02
N THR A 181 23.25 9.55 -16.84
CA THR A 181 24.27 9.36 -15.81
C THR A 181 25.62 9.06 -16.44
N THR A 182 26.65 9.80 -16.05
CA THR A 182 28.03 9.54 -16.49
C THR A 182 28.51 8.20 -15.94
N PHE A 183 29.21 7.40 -16.75
CA PHE A 183 29.85 6.17 -16.29
C PHE A 183 30.76 6.45 -15.11
N ARG A 184 30.67 5.59 -14.11
CA ARG A 184 31.46 5.77 -12.89
C ARG A 184 31.86 4.44 -12.28
N ARG A 185 33.00 4.46 -11.61
CA ARG A 185 33.36 3.50 -10.57
C ARG A 185 32.99 4.09 -9.22
N GLU A 186 32.55 3.22 -8.33
CA GLU A 186 32.21 3.59 -6.96
C GLU A 186 33.36 3.16 -6.04
N GLY A 187 33.79 4.08 -5.17
CA GLY A 187 34.84 3.84 -4.19
C GLY A 187 34.33 3.06 -2.97
N ARG A 188 34.96 3.29 -1.81
CA ARG A 188 34.52 2.68 -0.55
C ARG A 188 33.17 3.26 -0.10
N TYR A 189 32.48 2.51 0.76
CA TYR A 189 31.22 2.91 1.37
C TYR A 189 31.40 2.94 2.87
N SER A 190 31.44 4.12 3.47
CA SER A 190 31.54 4.27 4.93
C SER A 190 30.20 4.10 5.66
N ASP A 191 29.08 4.40 4.97
CA ASP A 191 27.72 4.42 5.55
C ASP A 191 26.81 3.27 5.07
N HIS A 192 27.36 2.29 4.33
CA HIS A 192 26.61 1.20 3.69
C HIS A 192 25.45 1.70 2.80
N ARG A 193 25.65 2.84 2.12
CA ARG A 193 24.66 3.41 1.20
C ARG A 193 25.27 4.22 0.05
N HIS A 194 26.12 5.19 0.35
CA HIS A 194 26.72 6.08 -0.64
C HIS A 194 28.21 5.82 -0.76
N PRO A 195 28.75 5.79 -1.98
CA PRO A 195 30.18 5.75 -2.15
C PRO A 195 30.80 7.04 -1.62
N ASP A 196 31.87 6.92 -0.85
CA ASP A 196 32.65 8.03 -0.31
C ASP A 196 33.23 8.88 -1.45
N GLU A 197 33.59 8.22 -2.56
CA GLU A 197 34.13 8.84 -3.76
C GLU A 197 33.58 8.15 -5.01
N VAL A 198 33.37 8.94 -6.06
CA VAL A 198 32.92 8.48 -7.38
C VAL A 198 33.95 8.93 -8.41
N GLU A 199 34.48 7.98 -9.17
CA GLU A 199 35.43 8.26 -10.25
C GLU A 199 34.77 8.03 -11.60
N PHE A 200 34.71 9.07 -12.44
CA PHE A 200 34.15 8.92 -13.78
C PHE A 200 35.08 8.10 -14.67
N THR A 201 34.50 7.14 -15.37
CA THR A 201 35.21 6.25 -16.30
C THR A 201 34.70 6.42 -17.72
N GLN A 202 35.39 5.81 -18.68
CA GLN A 202 34.97 5.69 -20.07
C GLN A 202 34.51 4.26 -20.41
N ASP A 203 34.67 3.30 -19.50
CA ASP A 203 34.29 1.90 -19.71
C ASP A 203 32.88 1.61 -19.20
N LEU A 204 32.00 1.14 -20.09
CA LEU A 204 30.66 0.67 -19.77
C LEU A 204 30.69 -0.49 -18.76
N ARG A 205 31.65 -1.41 -18.89
CA ARG A 205 31.69 -2.61 -18.05
C ARG A 205 31.79 -2.25 -16.57
N GLU A 206 32.59 -1.25 -16.25
CA GLU A 206 32.79 -0.77 -14.88
C GLU A 206 31.53 -0.12 -14.30
N ASP A 207 30.76 0.61 -15.13
CA ASP A 207 29.45 1.13 -14.70
C ASP A 207 28.42 0.01 -14.48
N LEU A 208 28.53 -1.10 -15.21
CA LEU A 208 27.65 -2.25 -15.01
C LEU A 208 28.06 -3.08 -13.77
N GLU A 209 29.36 -3.16 -13.47
CA GLU A 209 29.91 -3.95 -12.35
C GLU A 209 29.54 -3.44 -10.95
N ARG A 210 29.23 -2.15 -10.82
CA ARG A 210 28.76 -1.53 -9.55
C ARG A 210 27.26 -1.76 -9.26
N ARG A 211 26.51 -2.31 -10.21
CA ARG A 211 25.06 -2.47 -10.08
C ARG A 211 24.72 -3.62 -9.14
N ASP A 212 23.46 -3.63 -8.69
CA ASP A 212 23.01 -4.58 -7.68
C ASP A 212 22.89 -6.02 -8.23
N LEU A 213 22.21 -6.19 -9.36
CA LEU A 213 21.81 -7.49 -9.90
C LEU A 213 22.18 -7.62 -11.37
N THR A 214 22.58 -8.83 -11.80
CA THR A 214 22.95 -9.12 -13.20
C THR A 214 21.84 -8.75 -14.17
N ILE A 215 20.58 -9.06 -13.84
CA ILE A 215 19.40 -8.71 -14.64
C ILE A 215 19.14 -7.19 -14.77
N ASN A 216 19.79 -6.37 -13.95
CA ASN A 216 19.77 -4.90 -14.02
C ASN A 216 21.09 -4.32 -14.56
N ALA A 217 22.07 -5.18 -14.87
CA ALA A 217 23.38 -4.81 -15.38
C ALA A 217 23.48 -5.09 -16.89
N LEU A 218 22.45 -4.65 -17.62
CA LEU A 218 22.27 -4.80 -19.06
C LEU A 218 22.27 -3.43 -19.74
N ALA A 219 22.81 -3.35 -20.95
CA ALA A 219 22.90 -2.12 -21.71
C ALA A 219 22.43 -2.29 -23.17
N LEU A 220 21.68 -1.33 -23.71
CA LEU A 220 21.33 -1.24 -25.14
C LEU A 220 21.94 0.01 -25.74
N ASP A 221 22.68 -0.11 -26.84
CA ASP A 221 23.19 1.07 -27.54
C ASP A 221 22.11 1.79 -28.36
N HIS A 222 22.51 2.89 -29.01
CA HIS A 222 21.61 3.71 -29.84
C HIS A 222 21.05 2.97 -31.08
N ARG A 223 21.54 1.77 -31.40
CA ARG A 223 21.04 0.88 -32.47
C ARG A 223 20.24 -0.30 -31.91
N GLY A 224 20.01 -0.33 -30.60
CA GLY A 224 19.32 -1.40 -29.90
C GLY A 224 20.12 -2.70 -29.78
N GLN A 225 21.44 -2.68 -29.98
CA GLN A 225 22.28 -3.86 -29.73
C GLN A 225 22.49 -4.04 -28.23
N LEU A 226 22.37 -5.28 -27.77
CA LEU A 226 22.57 -5.63 -26.37
C LEU A 226 24.05 -5.82 -26.04
N HIS A 227 24.49 -5.16 -24.97
CA HIS A 227 25.78 -5.31 -24.33
C HIS A 227 25.54 -5.91 -22.93
N ASP A 228 26.01 -7.15 -22.73
CA ASP A 228 25.82 -7.92 -21.49
C ASP A 228 27.13 -8.62 -21.08
N PRO A 229 28.10 -7.89 -20.49
CA PRO A 229 29.36 -8.47 -20.06
C PRO A 229 29.26 -9.33 -18.79
N LEU A 230 28.09 -9.37 -18.14
CA LEU A 230 27.88 -9.94 -16.80
C LEU A 230 26.87 -11.11 -16.77
N GLY A 231 26.34 -11.52 -17.93
CA GLY A 231 25.45 -12.67 -18.07
C GLY A 231 24.01 -12.42 -17.59
N GLY A 232 23.57 -11.16 -17.55
CA GLY A 232 22.22 -10.78 -17.11
C GLY A 232 21.12 -11.35 -17.99
N LEU A 233 21.34 -11.52 -19.30
CA LEU A 233 20.37 -12.12 -20.21
C LEU A 233 20.17 -13.61 -19.90
N GLU A 234 21.25 -14.34 -19.61
CA GLU A 234 21.18 -15.76 -19.25
C GLU A 234 20.42 -15.96 -17.94
N ASP A 235 20.70 -15.14 -16.93
CA ASP A 235 19.96 -15.15 -15.66
C ASP A 235 18.49 -14.77 -15.88
N LEU A 236 18.18 -13.80 -16.75
CA LEU A 236 16.82 -13.41 -17.10
C LEU A 236 16.05 -14.55 -17.83
N VAL A 237 16.71 -15.27 -18.74
CA VAL A 237 16.15 -16.45 -19.43
C VAL A 237 15.87 -17.58 -18.44
N ARG A 238 16.77 -17.81 -17.48
CA ARG A 238 16.64 -18.87 -16.46
C ARG A 238 15.73 -18.50 -15.29
N GLY A 239 15.35 -17.23 -15.17
CA GLY A 239 14.57 -16.74 -14.03
C GLY A 239 15.37 -16.78 -12.73
N ILE A 240 16.60 -16.26 -12.76
CA ILE A 240 17.53 -16.19 -11.64
C ILE A 240 17.76 -14.72 -11.25
N VAL A 241 17.74 -14.45 -9.95
CA VAL A 241 18.20 -13.19 -9.36
C VAL A 241 19.57 -13.43 -8.73
N ARG A 242 20.60 -12.81 -9.30
CA ARG A 242 22.00 -12.94 -8.89
C ARG A 242 22.60 -11.56 -8.65
N ALA A 243 23.38 -11.42 -7.58
CA ALA A 243 24.19 -10.22 -7.37
C ALA A 243 25.31 -10.11 -8.42
N VAL A 244 25.69 -8.89 -8.79
CA VAL A 244 26.87 -8.68 -9.65
C VAL A 244 28.14 -8.89 -8.83
N GLY A 245 29.09 -9.69 -9.33
CA GLY A 245 30.36 -9.90 -8.61
C GLY A 245 30.17 -10.71 -7.32
N ASP A 246 30.81 -10.27 -6.22
CA ASP A 246 30.67 -10.89 -4.91
C ASP A 246 29.43 -10.35 -4.16
N PRO A 247 28.48 -11.21 -3.75
CA PRO A 247 27.25 -10.76 -3.11
C PRO A 247 27.46 -10.10 -1.75
N GLU A 248 28.46 -10.53 -0.97
CA GLU A 248 28.71 -9.93 0.35
C GLU A 248 29.29 -8.53 0.21
N GLU A 249 30.24 -8.33 -0.72
CA GLU A 249 30.73 -7.00 -1.07
C GLU A 249 29.57 -6.09 -1.52
N ARG A 250 28.70 -6.57 -2.43
CA ARG A 250 27.55 -5.79 -2.90
C ARG A 250 26.58 -5.41 -1.80
N PHE A 251 26.36 -6.28 -0.79
CA PHE A 251 25.50 -5.96 0.35
C PHE A 251 26.17 -5.04 1.38
N ASN A 252 27.50 -5.08 1.49
CA ASN A 252 28.25 -4.11 2.30
C ASN A 252 28.25 -2.71 1.67
N GLU A 253 28.20 -2.60 0.35
CA GLU A 253 28.09 -1.29 -0.34
C GLU A 253 26.73 -0.62 -0.08
N ASP A 254 25.62 -1.32 -0.35
CA ASP A 254 24.27 -0.83 -0.02
C ASP A 254 23.42 -1.97 0.59
N ALA A 255 23.25 -1.93 1.90
CA ALA A 255 22.52 -2.98 2.62
C ALA A 255 21.03 -3.03 2.25
N LEU A 256 20.47 -1.99 1.60
CA LEU A 256 19.11 -2.06 1.04
C LEU A 256 18.99 -3.14 -0.05
N ARG A 257 20.10 -3.51 -0.71
CA ARG A 257 20.14 -4.56 -1.73
C ARG A 257 19.68 -5.92 -1.21
N LEU A 258 19.82 -6.19 0.10
CA LEU A 258 19.28 -7.37 0.77
C LEU A 258 17.77 -7.52 0.51
N LEU A 259 17.01 -6.43 0.71
CA LEU A 259 15.57 -6.41 0.48
C LEU A 259 15.24 -6.39 -1.01
N ARG A 260 16.05 -5.72 -1.83
CA ARG A 260 15.84 -5.66 -3.29
C ARG A 260 15.94 -7.02 -3.96
N VAL A 261 16.90 -7.86 -3.57
CA VAL A 261 17.04 -9.24 -4.07
C VAL A 261 15.74 -10.00 -3.87
N VAL A 262 15.23 -9.98 -2.64
CA VAL A 262 13.98 -10.68 -2.28
C VAL A 262 12.79 -10.09 -3.04
N ARG A 263 12.68 -8.76 -3.12
CA ARG A 263 11.62 -8.09 -3.87
C ARG A 263 11.63 -8.46 -5.35
N PHE A 264 12.78 -8.42 -6.02
CA PHE A 264 12.89 -8.72 -7.44
C PHE A 264 12.60 -10.18 -7.73
N ALA A 265 13.10 -11.09 -6.90
CA ALA A 265 12.75 -12.50 -7.01
C ALA A 265 11.24 -12.67 -6.87
N ALA A 266 10.62 -12.09 -5.84
CA ALA A 266 9.17 -12.16 -5.62
C ALA A 266 8.36 -11.56 -6.79
N ARG A 267 8.77 -10.38 -7.28
CA ARG A 267 8.13 -9.63 -8.37
C ARG A 267 8.12 -10.41 -9.69
N PHE A 268 9.20 -11.09 -10.04
CA PHE A 268 9.35 -11.73 -11.35
C PHE A 268 9.04 -13.22 -11.37
N GLY A 269 8.76 -13.85 -10.22
CA GLY A 269 8.58 -15.30 -10.21
C GLY A 269 9.89 -16.08 -10.12
N TYR A 270 11.02 -15.41 -9.90
CA TYR A 270 12.37 -15.97 -10.04
C TYR A 270 12.89 -16.63 -8.77
N THR A 271 13.97 -17.39 -8.93
CA THR A 271 14.75 -17.99 -7.85
C THR A 271 15.97 -17.13 -7.54
N ILE A 272 16.48 -17.19 -6.31
CA ILE A 272 17.70 -16.48 -5.92
C ILE A 272 18.88 -17.42 -6.16
N GLU A 273 19.98 -16.91 -6.73
CA GLU A 273 21.18 -17.70 -6.95
C GLU A 273 21.80 -18.14 -5.61
N PRO A 274 22.30 -19.40 -5.46
CA PRO A 274 22.69 -19.95 -4.16
C PRO A 274 23.73 -19.14 -3.36
N ARG A 275 24.75 -18.55 -4.00
CA ARG A 275 25.73 -17.71 -3.29
C ARG A 275 25.09 -16.41 -2.81
N THR A 276 24.26 -15.81 -3.64
CA THR A 276 23.48 -14.61 -3.31
C THR A 276 22.53 -14.88 -2.15
N GLU A 277 21.82 -16.00 -2.16
CA GLU A 277 20.91 -16.41 -1.08
C GLU A 277 21.68 -16.65 0.24
N ALA A 278 22.80 -17.36 0.18
CA ALA A 278 23.62 -17.60 1.37
C ALA A 278 24.20 -16.31 1.97
N ALA A 279 24.54 -15.33 1.12
CA ALA A 279 25.00 -14.02 1.54
C ALA A 279 23.90 -13.18 2.20
N LEU A 280 22.62 -13.34 1.82
CA LEU A 280 21.50 -12.67 2.51
C LEU A 280 21.52 -12.97 4.01
N ALA A 281 21.70 -14.24 4.39
CA ALA A 281 21.74 -14.66 5.78
C ALA A 281 22.97 -14.12 6.53
N ARG A 282 24.15 -14.16 5.91
CA ARG A 282 25.39 -13.66 6.52
C ARG A 282 25.40 -12.14 6.71
N CYS A 283 24.75 -11.42 5.80
CA CYS A 283 24.71 -9.96 5.77
C CYS A 283 23.43 -9.36 6.38
N ALA A 284 22.47 -10.16 6.87
CA ALA A 284 21.17 -9.68 7.34
C ALA A 284 21.27 -8.55 8.37
N GLY A 285 22.26 -8.65 9.28
CA GLY A 285 22.51 -7.64 10.31
C GLY A 285 22.88 -6.25 9.77
N LEU A 286 23.34 -6.13 8.52
CA LEU A 286 23.67 -4.85 7.91
C LEU A 286 22.44 -3.95 7.72
N ILE A 287 21.23 -4.54 7.66
CA ILE A 287 19.99 -3.79 7.42
C ILE A 287 19.73 -2.71 8.48
N ARG A 288 20.28 -2.85 9.69
CA ARG A 288 20.19 -1.86 10.78
C ARG A 288 20.83 -0.51 10.44
N HIS A 289 21.72 -0.45 9.44
CA HIS A 289 22.35 0.77 8.98
C HIS A 289 21.48 1.55 7.99
N ILE A 290 20.38 0.96 7.53
CA ILE A 290 19.45 1.57 6.58
C ILE A 290 18.32 2.29 7.33
N SER A 291 17.94 3.47 6.83
CA SER A 291 16.83 4.22 7.42
C SER A 291 15.51 3.47 7.29
N TRP A 292 14.63 3.68 8.27
CA TRP A 292 13.31 3.05 8.32
C TRP A 292 12.45 3.37 7.10
N GLU A 293 12.56 4.58 6.52
CA GLU A 293 11.81 4.99 5.33
C GLU A 293 12.21 4.18 4.09
N ARG A 294 13.51 3.91 3.90
CA ARG A 294 13.99 3.09 2.78
C ARG A 294 13.58 1.62 2.96
N ILE A 295 13.68 1.10 4.19
CA ILE A 295 13.18 -0.24 4.52
C ILE A 295 11.67 -0.32 4.23
N ARG A 296 10.90 0.67 4.68
CA ARG A 296 9.45 0.78 4.43
C ARG A 296 9.13 0.76 2.94
N GLU A 297 9.86 1.49 2.12
CA GLU A 297 9.62 1.53 0.66
C GLU A 297 9.83 0.14 0.02
N GLU A 298 10.96 -0.52 0.33
CA GLU A 298 11.24 -1.86 -0.21
C GLU A 298 10.28 -2.92 0.35
N MET A 299 9.94 -2.88 1.64
CA MET A 299 8.94 -3.78 2.26
C MET A 299 7.56 -3.57 1.64
N SER A 300 7.11 -2.33 1.48
CA SER A 300 5.83 -2.01 0.86
C SER A 300 5.78 -2.51 -0.59
N ALA A 301 6.84 -2.26 -1.36
CA ALA A 301 6.92 -2.75 -2.73
C ALA A 301 6.97 -4.29 -2.80
N THR A 302 7.58 -4.96 -1.81
CA THR A 302 7.60 -6.43 -1.68
C THR A 302 6.22 -7.00 -1.39
N LEU A 303 5.46 -6.41 -0.47
CA LEU A 303 4.09 -6.82 -0.15
C LEU A 303 3.12 -6.65 -1.33
N LEU A 304 3.41 -5.71 -2.24
CA LEU A 304 2.64 -5.47 -3.45
C LEU A 304 3.00 -6.38 -4.63
N THR A 305 4.00 -7.26 -4.48
CA THR A 305 4.35 -8.24 -5.52
C THR A 305 3.29 -9.34 -5.66
N ALA A 306 3.46 -10.19 -6.67
CA ALA A 306 2.62 -11.36 -6.89
C ALA A 306 2.86 -12.49 -5.87
N ARG A 307 3.98 -12.48 -5.13
CA ARG A 307 4.38 -13.56 -4.21
C ARG A 307 4.83 -13.05 -2.83
N PRO A 308 3.99 -12.27 -2.11
CA PRO A 308 4.39 -11.67 -0.85
C PRO A 308 4.63 -12.71 0.26
N ALA A 309 3.87 -13.81 0.32
CA ALA A 309 4.09 -14.86 1.33
C ALA A 309 5.46 -15.52 1.15
N TRP A 310 5.82 -15.85 -0.10
CA TRP A 310 7.14 -16.39 -0.43
C TRP A 310 8.25 -15.43 -0.01
N ALA A 311 8.11 -14.13 -0.33
CA ALA A 311 9.08 -13.11 0.02
C ALA A 311 9.29 -13.00 1.53
N LEU A 312 8.19 -12.92 2.30
CA LEU A 312 8.24 -12.86 3.76
C LEU A 312 8.90 -14.10 4.38
N ASN A 313 8.71 -15.29 3.78
CA ASN A 313 9.40 -16.49 4.24
C ASN A 313 10.91 -16.47 3.92
N VAL A 314 11.34 -15.90 2.78
CA VAL A 314 12.76 -15.66 2.51
C VAL A 314 13.35 -14.66 3.51
N LEU A 315 12.63 -13.57 3.81
CA LEU A 315 13.07 -12.58 4.82
C LEU A 315 13.17 -13.21 6.22
N ARG A 316 12.29 -14.16 6.57
CA ARG A 316 12.39 -14.94 7.81
C ARG A 316 13.62 -15.84 7.81
N LEU A 317 13.79 -16.66 6.78
CA LEU A 317 14.86 -17.65 6.72
C LEU A 317 16.26 -17.02 6.63
N SER A 318 16.36 -15.83 6.03
CA SER A 318 17.60 -15.04 6.01
C SER A 318 17.87 -14.27 7.30
N GLY A 319 16.93 -14.22 8.25
CA GLY A 319 17.09 -13.44 9.49
C GLY A 319 16.90 -11.93 9.32
N LEU A 320 16.43 -11.46 8.16
CA LEU A 320 16.14 -10.04 7.93
C LEU A 320 14.94 -9.56 8.76
N LEU A 321 13.94 -10.43 8.99
CA LEU A 321 12.76 -10.07 9.79
C LEU A 321 13.09 -9.80 11.26
N ASP A 322 14.12 -10.43 11.83
CA ASP A 322 14.55 -10.18 13.20
C ASP A 322 14.88 -8.70 13.46
N HIS A 323 15.34 -8.00 12.41
CA HIS A 323 15.70 -6.59 12.48
C HIS A 323 14.54 -5.65 12.10
N ILE A 324 13.58 -6.11 11.30
CA ILE A 324 12.52 -5.25 10.72
C ILE A 324 11.20 -5.38 11.48
N TRP A 325 10.71 -6.61 11.65
CA TRP A 325 9.42 -6.95 12.28
C TRP A 325 9.54 -8.26 13.09
N PRO A 326 10.35 -8.28 14.17
CA PRO A 326 10.51 -9.46 15.02
C PRO A 326 9.19 -9.95 15.63
N GLU A 327 8.20 -9.08 15.80
CA GLU A 327 6.87 -9.40 16.33
C GLU A 327 6.13 -10.44 15.46
N LEU A 328 6.38 -10.47 14.14
CA LEU A 328 5.82 -11.50 13.26
C LEU A 328 6.40 -12.89 13.56
N LEU A 329 7.64 -12.96 14.04
CA LEU A 329 8.34 -14.20 14.33
C LEU A 329 7.73 -14.91 15.55
N GLU A 330 7.08 -14.19 16.45
CA GLU A 330 6.34 -14.75 17.58
C GLU A 330 5.21 -15.70 17.13
N GLY A 331 4.71 -15.56 15.90
CA GLY A 331 3.68 -16.44 15.32
C GLY A 331 4.21 -17.76 14.76
N VAL A 332 5.53 -17.94 14.64
CA VAL A 332 6.13 -19.14 14.04
C VAL A 332 5.93 -20.34 14.95
N GLY A 333 5.30 -21.40 14.43
CA GLY A 333 5.04 -22.63 15.19
C GLY A 333 3.87 -22.53 16.19
N VAL A 334 3.23 -21.36 16.32
CA VAL A 334 2.06 -21.19 17.19
C VAL A 334 0.83 -21.80 16.53
N ALA A 335 0.49 -23.03 16.92
CA ALA A 335 -0.73 -23.70 16.49
C ALA A 335 -1.98 -22.91 16.92
N GLN A 336 -2.94 -22.80 15.99
CA GLN A 336 -4.22 -22.14 16.19
C GLN A 336 -5.29 -23.14 16.67
N ASN A 337 -6.52 -22.65 16.89
CA ASN A 337 -7.65 -23.49 17.28
C ASN A 337 -8.12 -24.42 16.14
N VAL A 338 -9.08 -25.29 16.44
CA VAL A 338 -9.64 -26.32 15.51
C VAL A 338 -10.23 -25.76 14.21
N HIS A 339 -10.36 -24.44 14.08
CA HIS A 339 -10.87 -23.79 12.88
C HIS A 339 -9.77 -23.41 11.87
N HIS A 340 -8.51 -23.66 12.18
CA HIS A 340 -7.37 -23.31 11.33
C HIS A 340 -6.48 -24.52 11.08
N ALA A 341 -6.01 -24.67 9.84
CA ALA A 341 -5.11 -25.76 9.44
C ALA A 341 -3.63 -25.40 9.61
N TYR A 342 -3.35 -24.13 9.91
CA TYR A 342 -2.03 -23.52 9.84
C TYR A 342 -1.64 -22.87 11.18
N THR A 343 -0.35 -22.62 11.39
CA THR A 343 0.10 -21.77 12.49
C THR A 343 -0.26 -20.31 12.23
N VAL A 344 -0.16 -19.47 13.26
CA VAL A 344 -0.37 -18.01 13.14
C VAL A 344 0.51 -17.42 12.03
N TRP A 345 1.77 -17.84 11.92
CA TRP A 345 2.68 -17.38 10.87
C TRP A 345 2.15 -17.69 9.46
N GLU A 346 1.89 -18.96 9.15
CA GLU A 346 1.42 -19.36 7.83
C GLU A 346 0.07 -18.73 7.47
N HIS A 347 -0.83 -18.61 8.45
CA HIS A 347 -2.11 -17.96 8.29
C HIS A 347 -1.95 -16.49 7.90
N ASN A 348 -1.10 -15.74 8.60
CA ASN A 348 -0.83 -14.33 8.31
C ASN A 348 -0.20 -14.14 6.92
N LEU A 349 0.72 -15.03 6.53
CA LEU A 349 1.30 -14.99 5.18
C LEU A 349 0.25 -15.22 4.09
N LEU A 350 -0.62 -16.21 4.26
CA LEU A 350 -1.69 -16.51 3.32
C LEU A 350 -2.75 -15.40 3.28
N ALA A 351 -3.14 -14.85 4.42
CA ALA A 351 -4.07 -13.71 4.48
C ALA A 351 -3.48 -12.48 3.78
N CYS A 352 -2.19 -12.20 4.00
CA CYS A 352 -1.45 -11.20 3.24
C CYS A 352 -1.51 -11.49 1.74
N GLU A 353 -1.22 -12.71 1.29
CA GLU A 353 -1.24 -13.08 -0.13
C GLU A 353 -2.64 -13.05 -0.78
N TYR A 354 -3.68 -13.34 -0.02
CA TYR A 354 -5.06 -13.43 -0.50
C TYR A 354 -5.80 -12.09 -0.50
N THR A 355 -5.30 -11.08 0.20
CA THR A 355 -5.76 -9.71 0.03
C THR A 355 -5.31 -9.15 -1.33
N PRO A 356 -6.07 -8.24 -1.95
CA PRO A 356 -5.61 -7.52 -3.15
C PRO A 356 -4.27 -6.80 -2.94
N PRO A 357 -3.50 -6.51 -4.01
CA PRO A 357 -2.24 -5.76 -3.94
C PRO A 357 -2.50 -4.26 -3.73
N VAL A 358 -3.16 -3.95 -2.62
CA VAL A 358 -3.40 -2.61 -2.09
C VAL A 358 -2.71 -2.59 -0.74
N LEU A 359 -1.78 -1.65 -0.55
CA LEU A 359 -0.81 -1.71 0.55
C LEU A 359 -1.45 -1.86 1.93
N ARG A 360 -2.47 -1.05 2.23
CA ARG A 360 -3.21 -1.12 3.51
C ARG A 360 -3.91 -2.47 3.72
N LEU A 361 -4.41 -3.11 2.66
CA LEU A 361 -5.03 -4.43 2.74
C LEU A 361 -3.98 -5.53 2.94
N ARG A 362 -2.84 -5.46 2.26
CA ARG A 362 -1.70 -6.39 2.47
C ARG A 362 -1.18 -6.30 3.90
N LEU A 363 -0.98 -5.09 4.40
CA LEU A 363 -0.54 -4.85 5.78
C LEU A 363 -1.58 -5.35 6.79
N ALA A 364 -2.86 -5.05 6.60
CA ALA A 364 -3.91 -5.55 7.49
C ALA A 364 -4.00 -7.09 7.45
N GLY A 365 -3.93 -7.70 6.27
CA GLY A 365 -3.90 -9.15 6.10
C GLY A 365 -2.72 -9.81 6.83
N LEU A 366 -1.53 -9.20 6.73
CA LEU A 366 -0.33 -9.69 7.42
C LEU A 366 -0.40 -9.54 8.95
N LEU A 367 -1.01 -8.45 9.43
CA LEU A 367 -0.93 -8.05 10.85
C LEU A 367 -2.19 -8.35 11.67
N HIS A 368 -3.31 -8.76 11.06
CA HIS A 368 -4.60 -8.91 11.76
C HIS A 368 -4.53 -9.81 13.00
N ASP A 369 -3.69 -10.84 12.93
CA ASP A 369 -3.56 -11.89 13.93
C ASP A 369 -2.23 -11.82 14.70
N VAL A 370 -1.44 -10.75 14.53
CA VAL A 370 -0.12 -10.59 15.15
C VAL A 370 -0.17 -10.61 16.69
N GLY A 371 -1.32 -10.29 17.28
CA GLY A 371 -1.55 -10.34 18.72
C GLY A 371 -1.82 -11.74 19.31
N LYS A 372 -2.10 -12.75 18.46
CA LYS A 372 -2.44 -14.11 18.95
C LYS A 372 -1.35 -14.73 19.84
N PRO A 373 -0.05 -14.70 19.49
CA PRO A 373 0.99 -15.30 20.32
C PRO A 373 1.03 -14.72 21.75
N ARG A 374 0.71 -13.44 21.91
CA ARG A 374 0.72 -12.73 23.20
C ARG A 374 -0.58 -12.86 24.01
N THR A 375 -1.59 -13.53 23.45
CA THR A 375 -2.93 -13.67 24.05
C THR A 375 -3.40 -15.11 24.13
N VAL A 376 -2.49 -16.07 23.91
CA VAL A 376 -2.80 -17.49 24.00
C VAL A 376 -3.21 -17.85 25.43
N SER A 377 -4.35 -18.53 25.54
CA SER A 377 -4.83 -19.17 26.75
C SER A 377 -5.33 -20.57 26.41
N GLU A 378 -5.15 -21.55 27.29
CA GLU A 378 -5.66 -22.91 27.11
C GLU A 378 -6.76 -23.17 28.14
N ASP A 379 -7.85 -23.82 27.72
CA ASP A 379 -8.88 -24.28 28.64
C ASP A 379 -8.59 -25.69 29.20
N ASP A 380 -9.44 -26.17 30.11
CA ASP A 380 -9.30 -27.48 30.76
C ASP A 380 -9.30 -28.66 29.78
N SER A 381 -9.79 -28.46 28.55
CA SER A 381 -9.79 -29.48 27.49
C SER A 381 -8.52 -29.45 26.61
N GLY A 382 -7.63 -28.49 26.85
CA GLY A 382 -6.45 -28.21 26.04
C GLY A 382 -6.76 -27.43 24.76
N GLU A 383 -7.97 -26.88 24.60
CA GLU A 383 -8.30 -26.02 23.46
C GLU A 383 -7.72 -24.61 23.68
N ARG A 384 -7.05 -24.10 22.63
CA ARG A 384 -6.45 -22.76 22.63
C ARG A 384 -7.46 -21.69 22.25
N HIS A 385 -7.51 -20.66 23.08
CA HIS A 385 -8.27 -19.43 22.89
C HIS A 385 -7.33 -18.24 22.79
N PHE A 386 -7.77 -17.19 22.11
CA PHE A 386 -7.02 -15.96 21.85
C PHE A 386 -7.89 -14.75 22.17
N TYR A 387 -8.28 -14.59 23.43
CA TYR A 387 -9.18 -13.51 23.82
C TYR A 387 -8.52 -12.15 23.64
N HIS A 388 -9.24 -11.19 23.04
CA HIS A 388 -8.77 -9.81 22.85
C HIS A 388 -7.51 -9.65 21.98
N HIS A 389 -7.12 -10.66 21.19
CA HIS A 389 -5.97 -10.56 20.29
C HIS A 389 -6.12 -9.44 19.26
N GLU A 390 -7.35 -9.04 18.93
CA GLU A 390 -7.63 -7.92 18.04
C GLU A 390 -7.35 -6.56 18.70
N VAL A 391 -7.39 -6.46 20.04
CA VAL A 391 -6.93 -5.27 20.79
C VAL A 391 -5.40 -5.20 20.74
N VAL A 392 -4.75 -6.27 21.23
CA VAL A 392 -3.29 -6.36 21.38
C VAL A 392 -2.61 -6.27 20.01
N GLY A 393 -3.16 -6.96 19.01
CA GLY A 393 -2.67 -6.93 17.63
C GLY A 393 -2.78 -5.54 17.00
N ALA A 394 -3.82 -4.77 17.31
CA ALA A 394 -3.96 -3.40 16.79
C ALA A 394 -2.92 -2.45 17.38
N GLU A 395 -2.59 -2.60 18.66
CA GLU A 395 -1.53 -1.85 19.33
C GLU A 395 -0.14 -2.23 18.77
N MET A 396 0.13 -3.52 18.62
CA MET A 396 1.36 -4.03 18.00
C MET A 396 1.52 -3.52 16.56
N ALA A 397 0.47 -3.64 15.74
CA ALA A 397 0.49 -3.15 14.36
C ALA A 397 0.78 -1.65 14.31
N ARG A 398 0.25 -0.85 15.25
CA ARG A 398 0.52 0.59 15.33
C ARG A 398 2.00 0.87 15.58
N GLU A 399 2.61 0.17 16.52
CA GLU A 399 4.03 0.31 16.87
C GLU A 399 4.92 -0.12 15.70
N MET A 400 4.63 -1.27 15.09
CA MET A 400 5.37 -1.81 13.95
C MET A 400 5.35 -0.85 12.75
N LEU A 401 4.20 -0.25 12.44
CA LEU A 401 4.08 0.70 11.32
C LEU A 401 4.72 2.05 11.63
N ARG A 402 4.59 2.56 12.86
CA ARG A 402 5.25 3.80 13.29
C ARG A 402 6.77 3.69 13.29
N ARG A 403 7.32 2.53 13.68
CA ARG A 403 8.76 2.25 13.61
C ARG A 403 9.28 2.40 12.19
N LEU A 404 8.55 1.86 11.20
CA LEU A 404 8.89 1.98 9.78
C LEU A 404 8.50 3.34 9.17
N ARG A 405 8.02 4.31 9.96
CA ARG A 405 7.68 5.67 9.50
C ARG A 405 6.62 5.67 8.39
N TYR A 406 5.64 4.77 8.46
CA TYR A 406 4.43 4.90 7.64
C TYR A 406 3.68 6.20 7.97
N ASP A 407 2.97 6.76 6.98
CA ASP A 407 2.16 7.94 7.19
C ASP A 407 0.97 7.66 8.12
N ASN A 408 0.42 8.71 8.73
CA ASN A 408 -0.61 8.58 9.76
C ASN A 408 -1.91 7.93 9.22
N ASP A 409 -2.30 8.21 7.97
CA ASP A 409 -3.51 7.62 7.37
C ASP A 409 -3.33 6.11 7.19
N THR A 410 -2.17 5.66 6.69
CA THR A 410 -1.85 4.22 6.61
C THR A 410 -1.87 3.56 7.99
N VAL A 411 -1.24 4.16 9.00
CA VAL A 411 -1.21 3.61 10.37
C VAL A 411 -2.62 3.51 10.95
N GLU A 412 -3.42 4.57 10.85
CA GLU A 412 -4.80 4.61 11.36
C GLU A 412 -5.65 3.53 10.68
N ARG A 413 -5.67 3.52 9.33
CA ARG A 413 -6.43 2.55 8.55
C ARG A 413 -6.08 1.11 8.87
N VAL A 414 -4.79 0.75 8.86
CA VAL A 414 -4.38 -0.63 9.11
C VAL A 414 -4.72 -1.04 10.55
N THR A 415 -4.42 -0.19 11.54
CA THR A 415 -4.69 -0.52 12.95
C THR A 415 -6.17 -0.66 13.23
N HIS A 416 -7.00 0.17 12.58
CA HIS A 416 -8.45 0.07 12.65
C HIS A 416 -8.99 -1.25 12.05
N LEU A 417 -8.47 -1.63 10.88
CA LEU A 417 -8.83 -2.91 10.25
C LEU A 417 -8.43 -4.11 11.14
N VAL A 418 -7.22 -4.09 11.71
CA VAL A 418 -6.77 -5.11 12.67
C VAL A 418 -7.67 -5.13 13.90
N ARG A 419 -8.05 -3.97 14.46
CA ARG A 419 -8.92 -3.88 15.64
C ARG A 419 -10.30 -4.48 15.42
N HIS A 420 -10.82 -4.37 14.19
CA HIS A 420 -12.19 -4.73 13.85
C HIS A 420 -12.32 -6.00 13.00
N HIS A 421 -11.25 -6.71 12.68
CA HIS A 421 -11.28 -7.86 11.76
C HIS A 421 -12.27 -8.96 12.18
N LEU A 422 -12.51 -9.11 13.49
CA LEU A 422 -13.49 -10.06 14.04
C LEU A 422 -14.96 -9.63 13.92
N ALA A 423 -15.23 -8.35 13.61
CA ALA A 423 -16.56 -7.74 13.71
C ALA A 423 -17.62 -8.42 12.84
N LEU A 424 -17.19 -9.12 11.77
CA LEU A 424 -18.07 -9.80 10.82
C LEU A 424 -18.14 -11.33 11.04
N HIS A 425 -17.62 -11.89 12.14
CA HIS A 425 -17.55 -13.35 12.35
C HIS A 425 -18.88 -14.03 12.73
N HIS A 426 -19.70 -13.45 13.61
CA HIS A 426 -20.69 -14.22 14.37
C HIS A 426 -22.07 -13.57 14.50
N TYR A 427 -22.80 -13.37 13.40
CA TYR A 427 -24.12 -12.73 13.51
C TYR A 427 -25.22 -13.24 12.55
N PRO A 428 -25.55 -14.54 12.53
CA PRO A 428 -26.86 -14.94 12.04
C PRO A 428 -27.94 -14.31 12.94
N GLY A 429 -28.76 -13.40 12.40
CA GLY A 429 -29.94 -12.87 13.08
C GLY A 429 -29.87 -11.42 13.60
N MET A 430 -28.83 -10.65 13.30
CA MET A 430 -28.83 -9.19 13.60
C MET A 430 -30.06 -8.50 12.99
N THR A 431 -30.67 -7.56 13.71
CA THR A 431 -31.69 -6.67 13.13
C THR A 431 -31.04 -5.62 12.22
N ASP A 432 -31.81 -4.95 11.37
CA ASP A 432 -31.26 -3.89 10.50
C ASP A 432 -30.70 -2.73 11.34
N ALA A 433 -31.32 -2.44 12.50
CA ALA A 433 -30.78 -1.50 13.49
C ALA A 433 -29.42 -1.93 14.06
N ALA A 434 -29.24 -3.22 14.38
CA ALA A 434 -27.95 -3.74 14.84
C ALA A 434 -26.88 -3.66 13.73
N ILE A 435 -27.27 -3.89 12.47
CA ILE A 435 -26.38 -3.69 11.31
C ILE A 435 -25.97 -2.22 11.19
N ARG A 436 -26.91 -1.27 11.32
CA ARG A 436 -26.60 0.17 11.27
C ARG A 436 -25.61 0.58 12.37
N ARG A 437 -25.82 0.11 13.61
CA ARG A 437 -24.88 0.30 14.73
C ARG A 437 -23.51 -0.33 14.47
N LEU A 438 -23.47 -1.50 13.83
CA LEU A 438 -22.23 -2.16 13.46
C LEU A 438 -21.45 -1.34 12.43
N ILE A 439 -22.12 -0.87 11.36
CA ILE A 439 -21.52 -0.01 10.32
C ILE A 439 -20.96 1.27 10.95
N ARG A 440 -21.74 1.95 11.80
CA ARG A 440 -21.29 3.15 12.53
C ARG A 440 -20.05 2.88 13.39
N ARG A 441 -20.03 1.76 14.12
CA ARG A 441 -18.90 1.38 14.99
C ARG A 441 -17.64 1.08 14.19
N ILE A 442 -17.78 0.44 13.05
CA ILE A 442 -16.66 0.18 12.13
C ILE A 442 -16.24 1.47 11.41
N GLY A 443 -17.14 2.43 11.20
CA GLY A 443 -16.88 3.55 10.31
C GLY A 443 -17.13 3.14 8.84
N PRO A 444 -18.07 3.80 8.13
CA PRO A 444 -18.39 3.49 6.74
C PRO A 444 -17.16 3.49 5.80
N GLU A 445 -16.17 4.34 6.07
CA GLU A 445 -14.93 4.49 5.31
C GLU A 445 -13.99 3.28 5.39
N TYR A 446 -14.14 2.44 6.41
CA TYR A 446 -13.35 1.22 6.61
C TYR A 446 -14.10 -0.04 6.19
N LEU A 447 -15.41 0.06 5.95
CA LEU A 447 -16.27 -1.10 5.80
C LEU A 447 -15.89 -1.94 4.57
N GLU A 448 -15.61 -1.29 3.44
CA GLU A 448 -15.19 -1.97 2.22
C GLU A 448 -13.92 -2.81 2.46
N ASP A 449 -12.87 -2.17 2.97
CA ASP A 449 -11.59 -2.81 3.25
C ASP A 449 -11.74 -3.94 4.28
N LEU A 450 -12.59 -3.76 5.30
CA LEU A 450 -12.84 -4.77 6.33
C LEU A 450 -13.55 -6.01 5.76
N ILE A 451 -14.51 -5.82 4.86
CA ILE A 451 -15.18 -6.93 4.18
C ILE A 451 -14.15 -7.70 3.34
N ILE A 452 -13.31 -7.01 2.57
CA ILE A 452 -12.26 -7.64 1.75
C ILE A 452 -11.29 -8.44 2.64
N LEU A 453 -10.78 -7.82 3.71
CA LEU A 453 -9.91 -8.46 4.69
C LEU A 453 -10.54 -9.73 5.26
N ARG A 454 -11.81 -9.65 5.67
CA ARG A 454 -12.51 -10.78 6.27
C ARG A 454 -12.59 -11.98 5.34
N VAL A 455 -12.83 -11.75 4.05
CA VAL A 455 -12.91 -12.87 3.11
C VAL A 455 -11.52 -13.44 2.82
N ALA A 456 -10.48 -12.61 2.74
CA ALA A 456 -9.10 -13.07 2.59
C ALA A 456 -8.62 -13.90 3.80
N ASP A 457 -8.86 -13.43 5.02
CA ASP A 457 -8.62 -14.16 6.28
C ASP A 457 -9.33 -15.53 6.25
N ARG A 458 -10.63 -15.54 5.97
CA ARG A 458 -11.38 -16.80 5.89
C ARG A 458 -10.80 -17.76 4.85
N ALA A 459 -10.42 -17.26 3.67
CA ALA A 459 -9.78 -18.07 2.64
C ALA A 459 -8.43 -18.64 3.10
N ALA A 460 -7.69 -17.91 3.94
CA ALA A 460 -6.41 -18.30 4.51
C ALA A 460 -6.51 -19.32 5.68
N SER A 461 -7.71 -19.64 6.17
CA SER A 461 -7.90 -20.58 7.29
C SER A 461 -7.58 -22.05 6.97
N GLY A 462 -7.60 -22.45 5.69
CA GLY A 462 -7.29 -23.82 5.23
C GLY A 462 -8.34 -24.90 5.55
N THR A 463 -9.24 -24.69 6.51
CA THR A 463 -10.27 -25.68 6.91
C THR A 463 -11.63 -25.45 6.26
N LYS A 464 -11.86 -24.27 5.69
CA LYS A 464 -13.17 -23.86 5.17
C LYS A 464 -13.22 -24.03 3.65
N GLN A 465 -14.13 -24.89 3.18
CA GLN A 465 -14.33 -25.09 1.73
C GLN A 465 -14.95 -23.86 1.07
N ALA A 466 -16.02 -23.31 1.67
CA ALA A 466 -16.71 -22.15 1.10
C ALA A 466 -16.02 -20.82 1.44
N PRO A 467 -15.72 -19.97 0.43
CA PRO A 467 -14.97 -18.73 0.59
C PRO A 467 -15.70 -17.71 1.47
N ILE A 468 -17.03 -17.71 1.44
CA ILE A 468 -17.87 -16.96 2.39
C ILE A 468 -18.82 -17.94 3.07
N SER A 469 -19.01 -17.80 4.40
CA SER A 469 -19.99 -18.61 5.12
C SER A 469 -21.42 -18.20 4.74
N ARG A 470 -22.40 -19.10 4.85
CA ARG A 470 -23.83 -18.74 4.64
C ARG A 470 -24.26 -17.56 5.52
N GLY A 471 -23.75 -17.49 6.75
CA GLY A 471 -24.00 -16.38 7.68
C GLY A 471 -23.43 -15.05 7.15
N ALA A 472 -22.17 -15.05 6.72
CA ALA A 472 -21.52 -13.86 6.18
C ALA A 472 -22.19 -13.41 4.86
N TYR A 473 -22.59 -14.32 3.97
CA TYR A 473 -23.34 -13.97 2.76
C TYR A 473 -24.65 -13.24 3.08
N ARG A 474 -25.43 -13.76 4.06
CA ARG A 474 -26.67 -13.12 4.51
C ARG A 474 -26.42 -11.76 5.14
N LEU A 475 -25.38 -11.64 5.96
CA LEU A 475 -24.98 -10.37 6.57
C LEU A 475 -24.66 -9.34 5.49
N LEU A 476 -23.77 -9.66 4.54
CA LEU A 476 -23.38 -8.77 3.45
C LEU A 476 -24.58 -8.36 2.58
N THR A 477 -25.49 -9.27 2.28
CA THR A 477 -26.72 -8.96 1.52
C THR A 477 -27.61 -7.96 2.29
N ARG A 478 -27.75 -8.14 3.61
CA ARG A 478 -28.53 -7.19 4.44
C ARG A 478 -27.82 -5.86 4.62
N MET A 479 -26.49 -5.86 4.72
CA MET A 479 -25.69 -4.64 4.75
C MET A 479 -25.85 -3.84 3.46
N GLU A 480 -25.82 -4.49 2.29
CA GLU A 480 -26.07 -3.84 1.00
C GLU A 480 -27.46 -3.18 0.97
N LYS A 481 -28.49 -3.87 1.48
CA LYS A 481 -29.85 -3.32 1.62
C LYS A 481 -29.90 -2.12 2.56
N VAL A 482 -29.31 -2.22 3.75
CA VAL A 482 -29.27 -1.13 4.74
C VAL A 482 -28.55 0.11 4.20
N LEU A 483 -27.46 -0.08 3.45
CA LEU A 483 -26.75 1.01 2.78
C LEU A 483 -27.56 1.62 1.63
N ALA A 484 -28.42 0.83 0.97
CA ALA A 484 -29.28 1.30 -0.11
C ALA A 484 -30.40 2.23 0.36
N GLU A 485 -30.87 2.04 1.59
CA GLU A 485 -32.00 2.77 2.18
C GLU A 485 -31.60 4.17 2.74
N ASP A 486 -30.41 4.68 2.40
CA ASP A 486 -29.86 5.99 2.81
C ASP A 486 -29.93 6.23 4.34
N ALA A 487 -29.43 5.27 5.12
CA ALA A 487 -29.47 5.35 6.58
C ALA A 487 -28.46 6.39 7.13
N ALA A 488 -28.87 7.18 8.12
CA ALA A 488 -27.96 8.08 8.81
C ALA A 488 -27.01 7.30 9.74
N PHE A 489 -25.69 7.37 9.50
CA PHE A 489 -24.69 6.66 10.30
C PHE A 489 -23.85 7.60 11.17
N SER A 490 -23.90 8.91 10.91
CA SER A 490 -23.17 9.93 11.65
C SER A 490 -24.09 11.08 12.09
N LEU A 491 -23.58 11.93 12.99
CA LEU A 491 -24.31 13.14 13.41
C LEU A 491 -24.57 14.11 12.24
N HIS A 492 -23.68 14.14 11.24
CA HIS A 492 -23.83 15.00 10.07
C HIS A 492 -24.97 14.55 9.14
N ASP A 493 -25.37 13.28 9.23
CA ASP A 493 -26.47 12.72 8.44
C ASP A 493 -27.85 13.08 9.01
N LEU A 494 -27.91 13.54 10.28
CA LEU A 494 -29.16 13.99 10.88
C LEU A 494 -29.78 15.15 10.08
N ALA A 495 -31.11 15.16 10.02
CA ALA A 495 -31.88 16.22 9.39
C ALA A 495 -31.77 17.56 10.13
N ILE A 496 -31.21 17.54 11.34
CA ILE A 496 -30.92 18.70 12.17
C ILE A 496 -29.43 18.76 12.52
N ASP A 497 -28.97 19.88 13.05
CA ASP A 497 -27.62 20.03 13.59
C ASP A 497 -27.63 20.66 15.00
N GLY A 498 -26.46 21.00 15.52
CA GLY A 498 -26.33 21.59 16.85
C GLY A 498 -27.03 22.94 16.98
N HIS A 499 -27.08 23.74 15.92
CA HIS A 499 -27.77 25.03 15.94
C HIS A 499 -29.27 24.84 16.06
N ASP A 500 -29.85 23.94 15.26
CA ASP A 500 -31.26 23.59 15.35
C ASP A 500 -31.65 23.10 16.76
N VAL A 501 -30.81 22.26 17.38
CA VAL A 501 -31.04 21.77 18.75
C VAL A 501 -30.97 22.91 19.78
N MET A 502 -30.00 23.83 19.65
CA MET A 502 -29.89 24.99 20.54
C MET A 502 -31.13 25.89 20.44
N GLU A 503 -31.58 26.21 19.23
CA GLU A 503 -32.80 27.00 19.02
C GLU A 503 -34.04 26.33 19.60
N ALA A 504 -34.19 25.01 19.42
CA ALA A 504 -35.36 24.27 19.88
C ALA A 504 -35.40 24.10 21.41
N THR A 505 -34.25 23.94 22.06
CA THR A 505 -34.16 23.60 23.50
C THR A 505 -33.79 24.77 24.40
N GLY A 506 -33.26 25.86 23.85
CA GLY A 506 -32.77 27.02 24.61
C GLY A 506 -31.40 26.78 25.29
N PHE A 507 -30.74 25.66 25.00
CA PHE A 507 -29.41 25.37 25.53
C PHE A 507 -28.33 26.19 24.83
N GLY A 508 -27.32 26.63 25.60
CA GLY A 508 -26.09 27.18 25.04
C GLY A 508 -25.15 26.09 24.49
N PRO A 509 -24.08 26.47 23.76
CA PRO A 509 -23.12 25.52 23.22
C PRO A 509 -22.45 24.73 24.34
N GLY A 510 -22.37 23.40 24.20
CA GLY A 510 -21.77 22.53 25.21
C GLY A 510 -22.03 21.03 25.02
N PRO A 511 -21.54 20.18 25.94
CA PRO A 511 -21.63 18.73 25.84
C PRO A 511 -23.06 18.19 25.84
N ALA A 512 -24.03 18.94 26.39
CA ALA A 512 -25.45 18.60 26.36
C ALA A 512 -26.01 18.52 24.93
N ILE A 513 -25.61 19.43 24.05
CA ILE A 513 -26.03 19.42 22.62
C ILE A 513 -25.48 18.18 21.92
N GLY A 514 -24.19 17.88 22.12
CA GLY A 514 -23.57 16.67 21.56
C GLY A 514 -24.25 15.40 22.06
N TRP A 515 -24.62 15.34 23.35
CA TRP A 515 -25.35 14.21 23.91
C TRP A 515 -26.75 14.06 23.30
N LEU A 516 -27.52 15.15 23.18
CA LEU A 516 -28.84 15.12 22.55
C LEU A 516 -28.77 14.61 21.10
N LEU A 517 -27.84 15.15 20.30
CA LEU A 517 -27.62 14.69 18.93
C LEU A 517 -27.25 13.21 18.87
N GLN A 518 -26.46 12.70 19.82
CA GLN A 518 -26.14 11.26 19.91
C GLN A 518 -27.37 10.42 20.27
N GLN A 519 -28.25 10.87 21.18
CA GLN A 519 -29.49 10.16 21.49
C GLN A 519 -30.44 10.10 20.29
N LEU A 520 -30.59 11.23 19.59
CA LEU A 520 -31.40 11.30 18.38
C LEU A 520 -30.85 10.40 17.28
N LEU A 521 -29.53 10.34 17.12
CA LEU A 521 -28.91 9.39 16.20
C LEU A 521 -29.22 7.94 16.57
N GLU A 522 -29.16 7.56 17.85
CA GLU A 522 -29.52 6.20 18.27
C GLU A 522 -30.98 5.84 17.92
N GLU A 523 -31.91 6.78 18.09
CA GLU A 523 -33.31 6.57 17.67
C GLU A 523 -33.47 6.44 16.15
N VAL A 524 -32.69 7.20 15.38
CA VAL A 524 -32.65 7.10 13.90
C VAL A 524 -32.00 5.79 13.43
N LEU A 525 -31.01 5.28 14.15
CA LEU A 525 -30.41 3.98 13.85
C LEU A 525 -31.41 2.84 14.10
N ASP A 526 -32.31 2.98 15.07
CA ASP A 526 -33.42 2.04 15.25
C ASP A 526 -34.45 2.17 14.12
N ASP A 527 -34.92 3.38 13.85
CA ASP A 527 -35.92 3.69 12.83
C ASP A 527 -35.50 4.89 11.95
N PRO A 528 -34.95 4.64 10.73
CA PRO A 528 -34.51 5.68 9.82
C PRO A 528 -35.60 6.68 9.42
N ALA A 529 -36.88 6.28 9.47
CA ALA A 529 -37.99 7.16 9.13
C ALA A 529 -38.11 8.36 10.09
N ARG A 530 -37.50 8.27 11.28
CA ARG A 530 -37.43 9.37 12.26
C ARG A 530 -36.49 10.50 11.87
N ASN A 531 -35.63 10.32 10.86
CA ASN A 531 -34.68 11.34 10.43
C ASN A 531 -35.34 12.49 9.64
N GLN A 532 -36.36 13.11 10.24
CA GLN A 532 -37.09 14.24 9.70
C GLN A 532 -36.95 15.41 10.67
N ARG A 533 -36.66 16.61 10.16
CA ARG A 533 -36.35 17.79 10.98
C ARG A 533 -37.37 18.03 12.09
N GLU A 534 -38.66 18.00 11.76
CA GLU A 534 -39.75 18.25 12.72
C GLU A 534 -39.81 17.20 13.85
N ILE A 535 -39.61 15.92 13.51
CA ILE A 535 -39.62 14.81 14.48
C ILE A 535 -38.42 14.97 15.43
N LEU A 536 -37.24 15.20 14.88
CA LEU A 536 -36.01 15.31 15.67
C LEU A 536 -36.02 16.52 16.60
N LEU A 537 -36.55 17.67 16.18
CA LEU A 537 -36.64 18.86 17.04
C LEU A 537 -37.58 18.66 18.21
N ARG A 538 -38.77 18.09 17.96
CA ARG A 538 -39.71 17.74 19.02
C ARG A 538 -39.07 16.79 20.02
N ARG A 539 -38.38 15.76 19.50
CA ARG A 539 -37.71 14.79 20.34
C ARG A 539 -36.55 15.38 21.14
N ALA A 540 -35.82 16.33 20.57
CA ALA A 540 -34.77 17.08 21.28
C ALA A 540 -35.35 17.83 22.48
N GLN A 541 -36.51 18.48 22.33
CA GLN A 541 -37.22 19.18 23.41
C GLN A 541 -37.68 18.21 24.50
N GLU A 542 -38.20 17.04 24.13
CA GLU A 542 -38.60 16.00 25.10
C GLU A 542 -37.42 15.45 25.90
N LEU A 543 -36.24 15.35 25.29
CA LEU A 543 -35.01 14.87 25.92
C LEU A 543 -34.26 15.97 26.69
N ALA A 544 -34.59 17.25 26.48
CA ALA A 544 -33.87 18.38 27.08
C ALA A 544 -33.83 18.32 28.62
N PRO A 545 -34.91 17.99 29.36
CA PRO A 545 -34.85 17.88 30.82
C PRO A 545 -33.83 16.84 31.31
N LEU A 546 -33.73 15.69 30.63
CA LEU A 546 -32.75 14.64 30.95
C LEU A 546 -31.31 15.08 30.70
N ALA A 547 -31.09 15.84 29.62
CA ALA A 547 -29.80 16.43 29.32
C ALA A 547 -29.42 17.49 30.37
N GLU A 548 -30.37 18.31 30.81
CA GLU A 548 -30.15 19.30 31.87
C GLU A 548 -29.74 18.62 33.17
N GLU A 549 -30.47 17.59 33.62
CA GLU A 549 -30.13 16.81 34.81
C GLU A 549 -28.72 16.20 34.71
N ARG A 550 -28.42 15.56 33.57
CA ARG A 550 -27.12 14.90 33.33
C ARG A 550 -25.93 15.86 33.40
N PHE A 551 -26.09 17.09 32.94
CA PHE A 551 -24.99 18.05 32.82
C PHE A 551 -25.05 19.21 33.82
N ALA A 552 -26.10 19.30 34.67
CA ALA A 552 -26.24 20.27 35.75
C ALA A 552 -25.11 20.20 36.80
N VAL A 553 -24.47 19.03 36.95
CA VAL A 553 -23.35 18.81 37.90
C VAL A 553 -22.06 19.53 37.47
N THR A 554 -21.91 19.88 36.19
CA THR A 554 -20.68 20.46 35.63
C THR A 554 -20.58 21.99 35.77
N ARG A 555 -21.60 22.67 36.31
CA ARG A 555 -21.65 24.13 36.47
C ARG A 555 -21.49 24.62 37.93
N ARG A 556 -21.33 23.72 38.91
CA ARG A 556 -21.15 24.06 40.34
C ARG A 556 -19.78 23.67 40.92
N GLY A 557 -18.77 23.41 40.08
CA GLY A 557 -17.40 23.09 40.50
C GLY A 557 -16.40 24.08 39.94
#